data_AF-A0A9E6JBD5-F1
#
_entry.id   AF-A0A9E6JBD5-F1
#
_cell.length_a   1.000
_cell.length_b   1.000
_cell.length_c   1.000
_cell.angle_alpha   90.00
_cell.angle_beta   90.00
_cell.angle_gamma   90.00
#
_symmetry.space_group_name_H-M   'P 1'
#
loop_
_entity.id
_entity.type
_entity.pdbx_description
1 polymer ?
#
loop_
_entity_poly.entity_id
_entity_poly.type
_entity_poly.pdbx_seq_one_letter_code
_entity_poly.pdbx_strand_id
1 'polypeptide(L)'
;MDVSVDSLPELTPEYQQAQQQAVQEAKVVYQFEVVKVPPTDYGDIFTWILGALMFFGIGYQLSWLGVLVASVFVFAIGSYLYYAGNPDTQQTVTLTEKGMIVTELTLVPDACFAALRYSGYAGIAISLIGVVLVGP
;
A
#
# COMPACT_ATOMS: atom_id res chain seq x y z
N MET A 1 37.96 24.02 -13.79
CA MET A 1 37.82 24.57 -12.44
C MET A 1 36.92 23.62 -11.70
N ASP A 2 37.51 22.68 -10.95
CA ASP A 2 36.73 21.82 -10.05
C ASP A 2 36.38 22.64 -8.82
N VAL A 3 35.10 23.02 -8.74
CA VAL A 3 34.56 23.70 -7.56
C VAL A 3 34.36 22.62 -6.50
N SER A 4 35.15 22.70 -5.43
CA SER A 4 35.01 21.81 -4.27
C SER A 4 33.59 21.89 -3.72
N VAL A 5 32.96 20.74 -3.46
CA VAL A 5 31.61 20.66 -2.90
C VAL A 5 31.52 21.35 -1.53
N ASP A 6 32.64 21.45 -0.80
CA ASP A 6 32.76 22.17 0.48
C ASP A 6 32.69 23.70 0.34
N SER A 7 32.77 24.24 -0.88
CA SER A 7 32.66 25.68 -1.15
C SER A 7 31.26 26.12 -1.57
N LEU A 8 30.30 25.20 -1.60
CA LEU A 8 28.91 25.53 -1.92
C LEU A 8 28.25 26.22 -0.71
N PRO A 9 27.54 27.33 -0.93
CA PRO A 9 26.77 27.97 0.13
C PRO A 9 25.71 27.00 0.67
N GLU A 10 25.48 27.01 1.99
CA GLU A 10 24.40 26.23 2.60
C GLU A 10 23.07 26.57 1.90
N LEU A 11 22.35 25.54 1.45
CA LEU A 11 21.03 25.74 0.86
C LEU A 11 20.09 26.28 1.93
N THR A 12 19.76 27.56 1.83
CA THR A 12 18.69 28.15 2.63
C THR A 12 17.35 27.55 2.21
N PRO A 13 16.37 27.43 3.14
CA PRO A 13 15.06 26.87 2.84
C PRO A 13 14.31 27.67 1.76
N GLU A 14 14.53 28.99 1.68
CA GLU A 14 13.96 29.85 0.64
C GLU A 14 14.51 29.52 -0.75
N TYR A 15 15.81 29.24 -0.86
CA TYR A 15 16.42 28.84 -2.13
C TYR A 15 15.91 27.47 -2.60
N GLN A 16 15.72 26.53 -1.66
CA GLN A 16 15.12 25.23 -1.95
C GLN A 16 13.71 25.35 -2.51
N GLN A 17 12.86 26.18 -1.89
CA GLN A 17 11.49 26.43 -2.39
C GLN A 17 11.50 27.09 -3.78
N ALA A 18 12.33 28.11 -3.98
CA ALA A 18 12.44 28.77 -5.27
C ALA A 18 12.92 27.81 -6.36
N GLN A 19 13.85 26.90 -6.04
CA GLN A 19 14.33 25.89 -6.97
C GLN A 19 13.27 24.83 -7.26
N GLN A 20 12.53 24.34 -6.27
CA GLN A 20 11.42 23.41 -6.47
C GLN A 20 10.33 24.02 -7.37
N GLN A 21 9.98 25.28 -7.14
CA GLN A 21 9.01 25.99 -7.96
C GLN A 21 9.53 26.19 -9.40
N ALA A 22 10.80 26.55 -9.56
CA ALA A 22 11.42 26.68 -10.88
C ALA A 22 11.44 25.36 -11.67
N VAL A 23 11.58 24.21 -11.00
CA VAL A 23 11.54 22.88 -11.63
C VAL A 23 10.11 22.49 -12.02
N GLN A 24 9.11 22.84 -11.20
CA GLN A 24 7.69 22.59 -11.48
C GLN A 24 7.14 23.45 -12.63
N GLU A 25 7.59 24.69 -12.73
CA GLU A 25 7.17 25.63 -13.78
C GLU A 25 7.96 25.48 -15.09
N ALA A 26 9.09 24.76 -15.06
CA ALA A 26 9.92 24.55 -16.24
C ALA A 26 9.24 23.61 -17.25
N LYS A 27 9.52 23.85 -18.52
CA LYS A 27 9.00 23.02 -19.62
C LYS A 27 9.43 21.57 -19.44
N VAL A 28 8.47 20.66 -19.58
CA VAL A 28 8.70 19.21 -19.59
C VAL A 28 9.39 18.83 -20.90
N VAL A 29 10.56 18.21 -20.78
CA VAL A 29 11.37 17.71 -21.90
C VAL A 29 11.00 16.26 -22.19
N TYR A 30 10.85 15.45 -21.16
CA TYR A 30 10.55 14.02 -21.29
C TYR A 30 9.83 13.49 -20.06
N GLN A 31 8.89 12.58 -20.24
CA GLN A 31 8.17 11.94 -19.16
C GLN A 31 8.11 10.44 -19.44
N PHE A 32 8.44 9.64 -18.43
CA PHE A 32 8.33 8.20 -18.50
C PHE A 32 7.77 7.62 -17.19
N GLU A 33 7.11 6.48 -17.33
CA GLU A 33 6.49 5.78 -16.22
C GLU A 33 7.21 4.44 -16.01
N VAL A 34 7.53 4.15 -14.75
CA VAL A 34 8.13 2.89 -14.33
C VAL A 34 7.24 2.29 -13.27
N VAL A 35 6.69 1.11 -13.53
CA VAL A 35 6.02 0.31 -12.51
C VAL A 35 7.10 -0.47 -11.75
N LYS A 36 7.36 -0.08 -10.50
CA LYS A 36 8.20 -0.84 -9.59
C LYS A 36 7.36 -1.92 -8.96
N VAL A 37 7.61 -3.16 -9.35
CA VAL A 37 7.06 -4.35 -8.70
C VAL A 37 7.92 -4.65 -7.48
N PRO A 38 7.36 -4.66 -6.26
CA PRO A 38 8.14 -4.97 -5.08
C PRO A 38 8.56 -6.45 -5.07
N PRO A 39 9.69 -6.78 -4.44
CA PRO A 39 10.15 -8.16 -4.35
C PRO A 39 9.14 -9.01 -3.55
N THR A 40 8.98 -10.26 -3.96
CA THR A 40 8.14 -11.22 -3.25
C THR A 40 8.70 -11.49 -1.85
N ASP A 41 7.94 -11.15 -0.81
CA ASP A 41 8.31 -11.44 0.57
C ASP A 41 7.95 -12.89 0.93
N TYR A 42 8.96 -13.77 0.86
CA TYR A 42 8.80 -15.17 1.23
C TYR A 42 8.56 -15.39 2.72
N GLY A 43 8.97 -14.46 3.59
CA GLY A 43 8.75 -14.54 5.03
C GLY A 43 7.28 -14.36 5.38
N ASP A 44 6.65 -13.35 4.79
CA ASP A 44 5.20 -13.11 4.94
C ASP A 44 4.39 -14.25 4.34
N ILE A 45 4.76 -14.75 3.16
CA ILE A 45 4.11 -15.91 2.53
C ILE A 45 4.20 -17.15 3.43
N PHE A 46 5.38 -17.43 3.99
CA PHE A 46 5.58 -18.57 4.87
C PHE A 46 4.74 -18.46 6.16
N THR A 47 4.73 -17.28 6.77
CA THR A 47 3.92 -16.98 7.95
C THR A 47 2.43 -17.14 7.65
N TRP A 48 1.99 -16.67 6.48
CA TRP A 48 0.61 -16.81 6.03
C TRP A 48 0.20 -18.28 5.84
N ILE A 49 1.06 -19.10 5.22
CA ILE A 49 0.81 -20.53 5.02
C ILE A 49 0.68 -21.26 6.38
N LEU A 50 1.56 -20.96 7.33
CA LEU A 50 1.48 -21.53 8.68
C LEU A 50 0.18 -21.14 9.40
N GLY A 51 -0.21 -19.87 9.32
CA GLY A 51 -1.47 -19.38 9.87
C GLY A 51 -2.68 -20.06 9.23
N ALA A 52 -2.67 -20.21 7.90
CA ALA A 52 -3.72 -20.92 7.17
C ALA A 52 -3.84 -22.37 7.62
N LEU A 53 -2.73 -23.10 7.74
CA LEU A 53 -2.73 -24.50 8.20
C LEU A 53 -3.32 -24.63 9.61
N MET A 54 -3.00 -23.70 10.51
CA MET A 54 -3.59 -23.67 11.86
C MET A 54 -5.10 -23.43 11.80
N PHE A 55 -5.56 -22.46 11.01
CA PHE A 55 -6.99 -22.17 10.83
C PHE A 55 -7.76 -23.34 10.23
N PHE A 56 -7.18 -24.03 9.24
CA PHE A 56 -7.75 -25.24 8.67
C PHE A 56 -7.80 -26.38 9.68
N GLY A 57 -6.77 -26.52 10.52
CA GLY A 57 -6.76 -27.49 11.62
C GLY A 57 -7.90 -27.27 12.62
N ILE A 58 -8.16 -26.01 12.99
CA ILE A 58 -9.30 -25.64 13.85
C ILE A 58 -10.63 -25.94 13.15
N GLY A 59 -10.78 -25.52 11.89
CA GLY A 59 -11.98 -25.75 11.10
C GLY A 59 -12.32 -27.24 10.98
N TYR A 60 -11.30 -28.08 10.76
CA TYR A 60 -11.45 -29.53 10.68
C TYR A 60 -11.96 -30.17 11.97
N GLN A 61 -11.48 -29.69 13.13
CA GLN A 61 -11.98 -30.18 14.43
C GLN A 61 -13.43 -29.79 14.71
N LEU A 62 -13.89 -28.67 14.16
CA LEU A 62 -15.23 -28.15 14.43
C LEU A 62 -16.29 -28.91 13.63
N SER A 63 -16.16 -28.94 12.30
CA SER A 63 -17.04 -29.68 11.39
C SER A 63 -16.60 -29.46 9.93
N TRP A 64 -17.22 -30.17 9.00
CA TRP A 64 -17.08 -29.87 7.56
C TRP A 64 -17.42 -28.40 7.23
N LEU A 65 -18.40 -27.83 7.94
CA LEU A 65 -18.85 -26.45 7.75
C LEU A 65 -17.80 -25.47 8.31
N GLY A 66 -17.10 -25.87 9.38
CA GLY A 66 -15.94 -25.15 9.91
C GLY A 66 -14.78 -25.07 8.90
N VAL A 67 -14.52 -26.13 8.14
CA VAL A 67 -13.51 -26.13 7.06
C VAL A 67 -13.90 -25.16 5.93
N LEU A 68 -15.18 -25.10 5.55
CA LEU A 68 -15.64 -24.13 4.55
C LEU A 68 -15.47 -22.69 5.02
N VAL A 69 -15.86 -22.38 6.25
CA VAL A 69 -15.70 -21.04 6.82
C VAL A 69 -14.22 -20.66 6.91
N ALA A 70 -13.37 -21.57 7.36
CA ALA A 70 -11.92 -21.37 7.39
C ALA A 70 -11.35 -21.10 5.98
N SER A 71 -11.83 -21.81 4.96
CA SER A 71 -11.43 -21.60 3.57
C SER A 71 -11.74 -20.18 3.12
N VAL A 72 -12.99 -19.73 3.29
CA VAL A 72 -13.43 -18.39 2.88
C VAL A 72 -12.61 -17.32 3.61
N PHE A 73 -12.38 -17.50 4.90
CA PHE A 73 -11.63 -16.55 5.72
C PHE A 73 -10.16 -16.45 5.30
N VAL A 74 -9.49 -17.59 5.10
CA VAL A 74 -8.09 -17.63 4.64
C VAL A 74 -7.96 -17.05 3.24
N PHE A 75 -8.86 -17.36 2.30
CA PHE A 75 -8.78 -16.76 0.97
C PHE A 75 -9.06 -15.25 0.98
N ALA A 76 -10.04 -14.80 1.77
CA ALA A 76 -10.39 -13.38 1.86
C ALA A 76 -9.24 -12.56 2.47
N ILE A 77 -8.68 -13.00 3.60
CA ILE A 77 -7.57 -12.28 4.23
C ILE A 77 -6.28 -12.42 3.43
N GLY A 78 -5.99 -13.60 2.89
CA GLY A 78 -4.78 -13.83 2.10
C GLY A 78 -4.75 -12.99 0.84
N SER A 79 -5.86 -12.89 0.11
CA SER A 79 -5.96 -11.99 -1.04
C SER A 79 -5.83 -10.52 -0.62
N TYR A 80 -6.48 -10.11 0.47
CA TYR A 80 -6.33 -8.75 1.00
C TYR A 80 -4.88 -8.41 1.35
N LEU A 81 -4.21 -9.25 2.14
CA LEU A 81 -2.82 -9.04 2.55
C LEU A 81 -1.86 -9.08 1.36
N TYR A 82 -2.09 -9.95 0.37
CA TYR A 82 -1.26 -10.02 -0.83
C TYR A 82 -1.31 -8.73 -1.65
N TYR A 83 -2.51 -8.18 -1.88
CA TYR A 83 -2.68 -6.97 -2.69
C TYR A 83 -2.43 -5.67 -1.92
N ALA A 84 -2.72 -5.63 -0.61
CA ALA A 84 -2.56 -4.44 0.21
C ALA A 84 -1.20 -4.35 0.92
N GLY A 85 -0.57 -5.49 1.22
CA GLY A 85 0.69 -5.56 1.95
C GLY A 85 1.91 -5.24 1.11
N ASN A 86 1.85 -5.48 -0.20
CA ASN A 86 2.97 -5.20 -1.12
C ASN A 86 2.49 -4.59 -2.45
N PRO A 87 1.94 -3.36 -2.42
CA PRO A 87 1.35 -2.75 -3.61
C PRO A 87 2.43 -2.33 -4.63
N ASP A 88 2.08 -2.42 -5.91
CA ASP A 88 2.94 -1.90 -6.97
C ASP A 88 3.10 -0.38 -6.83
N THR A 89 4.28 0.15 -7.12
CA THR A 89 4.52 1.59 -7.10
C THR A 89 4.73 2.10 -8.52
N GLN A 90 3.80 2.91 -9.02
CA GLN A 90 3.98 3.68 -10.25
C GLN A 90 4.87 4.88 -9.96
N GLN A 91 6.08 4.88 -10.53
CA GLN A 91 6.99 6.02 -10.50
C GLN A 91 6.92 6.75 -11.84
N THR A 92 6.39 7.96 -11.84
CA THR A 92 6.41 8.88 -12.98
C THR A 92 7.60 9.81 -12.82
N VAL A 93 8.56 9.73 -13.74
CA VAL A 93 9.72 10.61 -13.78
C VAL A 93 9.53 11.61 -14.90
N THR A 94 9.42 12.88 -14.54
CA THR A 94 9.24 14.00 -15.45
C THR A 94 10.52 14.84 -15.45
N LEU A 95 11.26 14.78 -16.56
CA LEU A 95 12.43 15.61 -16.81
C LEU A 95 11.98 16.98 -17.31
N THR A 96 12.34 18.04 -16.59
CA THR A 96 12.16 19.43 -17.00
C THR A 96 13.51 20.06 -17.34
N GLU A 97 13.51 21.16 -18.07
CA GLU A 97 14.77 21.85 -18.45
C GLU A 97 15.62 22.29 -17.25
N LYS A 98 15.00 22.42 -16.07
CA LYS A 98 15.66 22.89 -14.84
C LYS A 98 15.88 21.78 -13.80
N GLY A 99 15.36 20.57 -14.02
CA GLY A 99 15.50 19.48 -13.05
C GLY A 99 14.67 18.24 -13.35
N MET A 100 14.50 17.39 -12.35
CA MET A 100 13.74 16.14 -12.44
C MET A 100 12.68 16.12 -11.35
N ILE A 101 11.43 15.84 -11.74
CA ILE A 101 10.32 15.61 -10.83
C ILE A 101 10.08 14.11 -10.79
N VAL A 102 10.13 13.53 -9.60
CA VAL A 102 9.83 12.12 -9.36
C VAL A 102 8.55 12.06 -8.56
N THR A 103 7.51 11.49 -9.14
CA THR A 103 6.23 11.25 -8.47
C THR A 103 6.06 9.76 -8.27
N GLU A 104 5.81 9.34 -7.03
CA GLU A 104 5.55 7.95 -6.68
C GLU A 104 4.09 7.80 -6.26
N LEU A 105 3.38 6.90 -6.92
CA LEU A 105 1.99 6.57 -6.67
C LEU A 105 1.89 5.08 -6.31
N THR A 106 1.44 4.77 -5.11
CA THR A 106 1.14 3.39 -4.70
C THR A 106 -0.18 2.94 -5.31
N LEU A 107 -0.12 1.86 -6.09
CA LEU A 107 -1.25 1.23 -6.75
C LEU A 107 -1.82 0.15 -5.85
N VAL A 108 -2.81 0.50 -5.04
CA VAL A 108 -3.62 -0.49 -4.33
C VAL A 108 -4.88 -0.76 -5.17
N PRO A 109 -5.25 -2.02 -5.45
CA PRO A 109 -6.46 -2.32 -6.21
C PRO A 109 -7.72 -1.73 -5.56
N ASP A 110 -8.61 -1.15 -6.37
CA ASP A 110 -9.87 -0.54 -5.90
C ASP A 110 -10.74 -1.50 -5.07
N ALA A 111 -10.66 -2.80 -5.36
CA ALA A 111 -11.35 -3.84 -4.61
C ALA A 111 -10.92 -3.87 -3.12
N CYS A 112 -9.65 -3.57 -2.80
CA CYS A 112 -9.17 -3.50 -1.41
C CYS A 112 -9.75 -2.28 -0.69
N PHE A 113 -9.82 -1.12 -1.35
CA PHE A 113 -10.48 0.06 -0.79
C PHE A 113 -11.97 -0.18 -0.56
N ALA A 114 -12.65 -0.81 -1.52
CA ALA A 114 -14.04 -1.20 -1.37
C ALA A 114 -14.22 -2.17 -0.20
N ALA A 115 -13.40 -3.22 -0.14
CA ALA A 115 -13.45 -4.22 0.94
C ALA A 115 -13.24 -3.60 2.32
N LEU A 116 -12.28 -2.69 2.48
CA LEU A 116 -12.04 -1.97 3.73
C LEU A 116 -13.23 -1.08 4.13
N ARG A 117 -13.82 -0.39 3.14
CA ARG A 117 -14.98 0.45 3.37
C ARG A 117 -16.21 -0.36 3.79
N TYR A 118 -16.50 -1.46 3.09
CA TYR A 118 -17.63 -2.33 3.40
C TYR A 118 -17.44 -3.12 4.69
N SER A 119 -16.20 -3.55 5.02
CA SER A 119 -15.92 -4.18 6.31
C SER A 119 -16.13 -3.21 7.48
N GLY A 120 -15.77 -1.94 7.31
CA GLY A 120 -16.10 -0.87 8.26
C GLY A 120 -17.61 -0.73 8.48
N TYR A 121 -18.41 -0.71 7.41
CA TYR A 121 -19.88 -0.66 7.52
C TYR A 121 -20.46 -1.91 8.20
N ALA A 122 -19.94 -3.10 7.89
CA ALA A 122 -20.34 -4.33 8.55
C ALA A 122 -20.03 -4.30 10.06
N GLY A 123 -18.84 -3.82 10.45
CA GLY A 123 -18.45 -3.68 11.86
C GLY A 123 -19.36 -2.72 12.62
N ILE A 124 -19.74 -1.60 12.01
CA ILE A 124 -20.71 -0.65 12.59
C ILE A 124 -22.07 -1.32 12.78
N ALA A 125 -22.58 -2.02 11.77
CA ALA A 125 -23.86 -2.71 11.85
C ALA A 125 -23.89 -3.78 12.95
N ILE A 126 -22.84 -4.60 13.06
CA ILE A 126 -22.71 -5.60 14.13
C ILE A 126 -22.67 -4.93 15.51
N SER A 127 -21.94 -3.83 15.64
CA SER A 127 -21.85 -3.07 16.90
C SER A 127 -23.21 -2.52 17.32
N LEU A 128 -23.98 -1.95 16.39
CA LEU A 128 -25.33 -1.47 16.64
C LEU A 128 -26.28 -2.60 17.06
N ILE A 129 -26.22 -3.74 16.39
CA ILE A 129 -27.01 -4.94 16.76
C ILE A 129 -26.61 -5.40 18.17
N GLY A 130 -25.32 -5.43 18.48
CA GLY A 130 -24.80 -5.79 19.79
C GLY A 130 -25.37 -4.90 20.90
N VAL A 131 -25.30 -3.58 20.71
CA VAL A 131 -25.87 -2.61 21.68
C VAL A 131 -27.38 -2.80 21.85
N VAL A 132 -28.11 -3.06 20.76
CA VAL A 132 -29.57 -3.26 20.82
C VAL A 132 -29.95 -4.56 21.54
N LEU A 133 -29.19 -5.64 21.35
CA LEU A 133 -29.52 -6.97 21.91
C LEU A 133 -28.98 -7.19 23.33
N VAL A 134 -27.82 -6.63 23.66
CA VAL A 134 -27.11 -6.90 24.92
C VAL A 134 -27.21 -5.73 25.90
N GLY A 135 -27.54 -4.52 25.41
CA GLY A 135 -27.52 -3.29 26.18
C GLY A 135 -26.17 -2.56 26.09
N PRO A 136 -26.09 -1.31 26.60
CA PRO A 136 -24.88 -0.50 26.60
C PRO A 136 -23.77 -1.05 27.51
#